data_AF-A0A9X2GW35-F1
#
_entry.id   AF-A0A9X2GW35-F1
#
_cell.length_a   1.000
_cell.length_b   1.000
_cell.length_c   1.000
_cell.angle_alpha   90.00
_cell.angle_beta   90.00
_cell.angle_gamma   90.00
#
_symmetry.space_group_name_H-M   'P 1'
#
loop_
_entity.id
_entity.type
_entity.pdbx_description
1 polymer ?
#
loop_
_entity_poly.entity_id
_entity_poly.type
_entity_poly.pdbx_seq_one_letter_code
_entity_poly.pdbx_strand_id
1 'polypeptide(L)'
;MTETDDEVVAAFRAGRTPPGMHADRLLLLTTTGRRSGDRHTSPLMRLPLPDADHVVASANASPRHPQWFRNLQVDPLVHVEVLGEEYDAVAQVLTHDEHDSAWDWILQFAPFFAEHQAGVDRTIPVVRLDRARPGEPAQGAR
;
A
#
# COMPACT_ATOMS: atom_id res chain seq x y z
N MET A 1 -12.17 6.38 8.37
CA MET A 1 -12.48 5.10 8.99
C MET A 1 -13.87 4.76 8.53
N THR A 2 -13.96 4.20 7.32
CA THR A 2 -15.21 3.62 6.83
C THR A 2 -15.36 2.28 7.55
N GLU A 3 -16.54 2.01 8.08
CA GLU A 3 -16.92 0.82 8.87
C GLU A 3 -16.37 -0.51 8.28
N THR A 4 -16.12 -0.53 6.98
CA THR A 4 -15.54 -1.64 6.20
C THR A 4 -14.06 -1.94 6.46
N ASP A 5 -13.20 -0.96 6.77
CA ASP A 5 -11.75 -1.20 6.90
C ASP A 5 -11.42 -1.98 8.17
N ASP A 6 -12.03 -1.60 9.29
CA ASP A 6 -11.81 -2.26 10.58
C ASP A 6 -12.30 -3.71 10.57
N GLU A 7 -13.43 -3.98 9.91
CA GLU A 7 -13.95 -5.34 9.72
C GLU A 7 -12.99 -6.20 8.89
N VAL A 8 -12.44 -5.65 7.80
CA VAL A 8 -11.47 -6.35 6.95
C VAL A 8 -10.20 -6.65 7.75
N VAL A 9 -9.68 -5.67 8.49
CA VAL A 9 -8.50 -5.83 9.35
C VAL A 9 -8.74 -6.92 10.41
N ALA A 10 -9.89 -6.87 11.10
CA ALA A 10 -10.23 -7.85 12.13
C ALA A 10 -10.44 -9.25 11.55
N ALA A 11 -11.06 -9.37 10.36
CA ALA A 11 -11.24 -10.64 9.67
C ALA A 11 -9.88 -11.24 9.29
N PHE A 12 -9.00 -10.45 8.67
CA PHE A 12 -7.68 -10.88 8.25
C PHE A 12 -6.83 -11.39 9.41
N ARG A 13 -6.75 -10.62 10.50
CA ARG A 13 -6.01 -11.00 11.72
C ARG A 13 -6.61 -12.22 12.43
N ALA A 14 -7.89 -12.49 12.25
CA ALA A 14 -8.55 -13.71 12.72
C ALA A 14 -8.40 -14.90 11.75
N GLY A 15 -7.57 -14.79 10.70
CA GLY A 15 -7.36 -15.83 9.70
C GLY A 15 -8.53 -16.02 8.73
N ARG A 16 -9.44 -15.05 8.65
CA ARG A 16 -10.59 -15.05 7.72
C ARG A 16 -10.30 -14.15 6.53
N THR A 17 -10.79 -14.54 5.36
CA THR A 17 -10.75 -13.69 4.16
C THR A 17 -12.10 -13.00 3.99
N PRO A 18 -12.15 -11.65 3.90
CA PRO A 18 -13.39 -10.96 3.57
C PRO A 18 -13.97 -11.43 2.22
N PRO A 19 -15.31 -11.47 2.06
CA PRO A 19 -15.94 -11.81 0.79
C PRO A 19 -15.44 -10.92 -0.36
N GLY A 20 -15.10 -11.53 -1.50
CA GLY A 20 -14.60 -10.80 -2.67
C GLY A 20 -13.12 -10.44 -2.61
N MET A 21 -12.39 -10.82 -1.55
CA MET A 21 -10.93 -10.74 -1.47
C MET A 21 -10.29 -12.13 -1.58
N HIS A 22 -9.04 -12.11 -2.01
CA HIS A 22 -8.12 -13.25 -1.93
C HIS A 22 -7.08 -12.93 -0.86
N ALA A 23 -6.90 -13.79 0.14
CA ALA A 23 -6.01 -13.51 1.28
C ALA A 23 -4.56 -13.27 0.86
N ASP A 24 -4.08 -13.96 -0.18
CA ASP A 24 -2.76 -13.78 -0.79
C ASP A 24 -2.59 -12.41 -1.46
N ARG A 25 -3.70 -11.74 -1.79
CA ARG A 25 -3.74 -10.41 -2.40
C ARG A 25 -4.13 -9.31 -1.42
N LEU A 26 -4.29 -9.62 -0.13
CA LEU A 26 -4.58 -8.64 0.91
C LEU A 26 -3.30 -8.32 1.68
N LEU A 27 -3.04 -7.02 1.83
CA LEU A 27 -1.96 -6.47 2.62
C LEU A 27 -2.55 -5.44 3.59
N LEU A 28 -2.24 -5.55 4.88
CA LEU A 28 -2.56 -4.49 5.84
C LEU A 28 -1.34 -3.58 5.99
N LEU A 29 -1.52 -2.30 5.66
CA LEU A 29 -0.47 -1.29 5.77
C LEU A 29 -0.75 -0.41 6.97
N THR A 30 0.14 -0.45 7.96
CA THR A 30 0.09 0.42 9.12
C THR A 30 1.05 1.60 8.95
N THR A 31 0.51 2.82 9.00
CA THR A 31 1.23 4.10 8.87
C THR A 31 1.08 4.96 10.13
N THR A 32 2.02 5.88 10.37
CA THR A 32 1.92 6.88 11.44
C THR A 32 1.15 8.11 10.94
N GLY A 33 0.10 8.50 11.64
CA GLY A 33 -0.72 9.67 11.30
C GLY A 33 0.10 10.95 11.34
N ARG A 34 0.30 11.60 10.19
CA ARG A 34 1.17 12.81 10.08
C ARG A 34 0.76 14.01 10.94
N ARG A 35 -0.46 14.00 11.49
CA ARG A 35 -1.01 15.06 12.36
C ARG A 35 -1.18 14.60 13.80
N SER A 36 -1.59 13.35 14.00
CA SER A 36 -1.93 12.80 15.31
C SER A 36 -0.77 12.06 15.97
N GLY A 37 0.13 11.45 15.18
CA GLY A 37 1.12 10.49 15.65
C GLY A 37 0.56 9.07 15.87
N ASP A 38 -0.76 8.88 15.73
CA ASP A 38 -1.40 7.59 15.95
C ASP A 38 -1.13 6.60 14.81
N ARG A 39 -1.09 5.30 15.11
CA ARG A 39 -1.00 4.27 14.06
C ARG A 39 -2.36 4.07 13.39
N HIS A 40 -2.36 4.04 12.06
CA HIS A 40 -3.53 3.78 11.24
C HIS A 40 -3.25 2.64 10.27
N THR A 41 -4.06 1.58 10.35
CA THR A 41 -3.99 0.44 9.45
C THR A 41 -5.00 0.60 8.30
N SER A 42 -4.56 0.35 7.08
CA SER A 42 -5.42 0.37 5.88
C SER A 42 -5.27 -0.96 5.12
N PRO A 43 -6.37 -1.66 4.81
CA PRO A 43 -6.32 -2.83 3.94
C PRO A 43 -6.14 -2.40 2.48
N LEU A 44 -5.19 -3.03 1.79
CA LEU A 44 -4.80 -2.70 0.42
C LEU A 44 -4.66 -3.97 -0.42
N MET A 45 -4.78 -3.80 -1.74
CA MET A 45 -4.42 -4.85 -2.70
C MET A 45 -2.89 -4.97 -2.75
N ARG A 46 -2.39 -6.17 -2.44
CA ARG A 46 -0.99 -6.57 -2.59
C ARG A 46 -0.68 -6.83 -4.07
N LEU A 47 0.39 -6.22 -4.55
CA LEU A 47 0.91 -6.44 -5.90
C LEU A 47 2.33 -7.02 -5.80
N PRO A 48 2.50 -8.34 -5.96
CA PRO A 48 3.81 -8.98 -5.87
C PRO A 48 4.56 -8.79 -7.19
N LEU A 49 5.23 -7.66 -7.35
CA LEU A 49 6.23 -7.47 -8.41
C LEU A 49 7.55 -8.17 -8.01
N PRO A 50 8.45 -8.47 -8.96
CA PRO A 50 9.58 -9.39 -8.76
C PRO A 50 10.48 -9.12 -7.56
N ASP A 51 10.61 -7.85 -7.13
CA ASP A 51 11.62 -7.43 -6.15
C ASP A 51 11.05 -7.08 -4.77
N ALA A 52 9.76 -6.74 -4.68
CA ALA A 52 9.13 -6.26 -3.45
C ALA A 52 7.60 -6.28 -3.56
N ASP A 53 6.95 -6.20 -2.39
CA ASP A 53 5.51 -5.94 -2.35
C ASP A 53 5.23 -4.49 -2.76
N HIS A 54 4.21 -4.29 -3.59
CA HIS A 54 3.77 -2.96 -4.01
C HIS A 54 2.30 -2.73 -3.67
N VAL A 55 1.95 -1.46 -3.49
CA VAL A 55 0.58 -1.00 -3.27
C VAL A 55 0.27 0.25 -4.11
N VAL A 56 -0.99 0.45 -4.45
CA VAL A 56 -1.45 1.54 -5.33
C VAL A 56 -2.35 2.51 -4.57
N ALA A 57 -2.01 3.81 -4.62
CA ALA A 57 -2.76 4.89 -3.98
C ALA A 57 -3.90 5.43 -4.87
N SER A 58 -4.77 4.52 -5.34
CA SER A 58 -5.91 4.88 -6.23
C SER A 58 -7.02 5.61 -5.48
N ALA A 59 -7.30 5.21 -4.24
CA ALA A 59 -8.44 5.70 -3.45
C ALA A 59 -9.77 5.67 -4.24
N ASN A 60 -10.01 4.57 -4.99
CA ASN A 60 -11.20 4.39 -5.84
C ASN A 60 -11.46 5.59 -6.76
N ALA A 61 -10.43 6.02 -7.50
CA ALA A 61 -10.48 7.18 -8.39
C ALA A 61 -10.87 8.49 -7.70
N SER A 62 -10.58 8.65 -6.40
CA SER A 62 -10.78 9.92 -5.71
C SER A 62 -9.81 10.98 -6.23
N PRO A 63 -10.25 12.25 -6.40
CA PRO A 63 -9.37 13.36 -6.73
C PRO A 63 -8.32 13.63 -5.64
N ARG A 64 -8.52 13.08 -4.43
CA ARG A 64 -7.59 13.22 -3.30
C ARG A 64 -6.85 11.92 -3.05
N HIS A 65 -5.56 12.02 -2.79
CA HIS A 65 -4.78 10.88 -2.29
C HIS A 65 -5.34 10.35 -0.95
N PRO A 66 -5.25 9.04 -0.71
CA PRO A 66 -5.69 8.43 0.55
C PRO A 66 -4.83 8.89 1.73
N GLN A 67 -5.35 8.78 2.94
CA GLN A 67 -4.66 9.27 4.14
C GLN A 67 -3.35 8.52 4.41
N TRP A 68 -3.32 7.20 4.25
CA TRP A 68 -2.10 6.39 4.40
C TRP A 68 -0.98 6.85 3.46
N PHE A 69 -1.31 7.27 2.23
CA PHE A 69 -0.32 7.78 1.28
C PHE A 69 0.23 9.14 1.74
N ARG A 70 -0.62 10.02 2.26
CA ARG A 70 -0.17 11.30 2.82
C ARG A 70 0.65 11.13 4.10
N ASN A 71 0.41 10.06 4.85
CA ASN A 71 1.18 9.71 6.03
C ASN A 71 2.60 9.26 5.64
N LEU A 72 2.73 8.33 4.69
CA LEU A 72 4.05 7.83 4.27
C LEU A 72 4.93 8.88 3.58
N GLN A 73 4.32 9.93 3.02
CA GLN A 73 5.08 11.06 2.47
C GLN A 73 5.81 11.87 3.55
N VAL A 74 5.40 11.74 4.81
CA VAL A 74 6.04 12.40 5.97
C VAL A 74 6.92 11.43 6.74
N ASP A 75 6.43 10.21 6.97
CA ASP A 75 7.16 9.14 7.65
C ASP A 75 7.04 7.84 6.83
N PRO A 76 8.09 7.45 6.08
CA PRO A 76 8.04 6.28 5.21
C PRO A 76 8.12 4.95 5.97
N LEU A 77 8.32 4.96 7.29
CA LEU A 77 8.36 3.74 8.09
C LEU A 77 6.95 3.17 8.25
N VAL A 78 6.77 1.94 7.79
CA VAL A 78 5.48 1.26 7.81
C VAL A 78 5.63 -0.15 8.35
N HIS A 79 4.52 -0.66 8.89
CA HIS A 79 4.42 -2.06 9.25
C HIS A 79 3.42 -2.75 8.33
N VAL A 80 3.78 -3.93 7.86
CA VAL A 80 3.09 -4.66 6.81
C VAL A 80 2.68 -6.01 7.35
N GLU A 81 1.40 -6.36 7.23
CA GLU A 81 0.89 -7.71 7.49
C GLU A 81 0.37 -8.29 6.18
N VAL A 82 0.88 -9.46 5.80
CA VAL A 82 0.44 -10.27 4.65
C VAL A 82 0.15 -11.69 5.12
N LEU A 83 -0.43 -12.52 4.25
CA LEU A 83 -0.79 -13.88 4.64
C LEU A 83 0.45 -14.67 5.10
N GLY A 84 0.49 -14.99 6.40
CA GLY A 84 1.53 -15.80 7.02
C GLY A 84 2.81 -15.04 7.42
N GLU A 85 2.88 -13.72 7.24
CA GLU A 85 4.06 -12.94 7.58
C GLU A 85 3.72 -11.48 7.96
N GLU A 86 4.47 -10.92 8.90
CA GLU A 86 4.46 -9.49 9.20
C GLU A 86 5.90 -8.95 9.24
N TYR A 87 6.11 -7.73 8.78
CA TYR A 87 7.44 -7.12 8.72
C TYR A 87 7.36 -5.59 8.72
N ASP A 88 8.42 -4.95 9.19
CA ASP A 88 8.61 -3.51 9.00
C ASP A 88 9.24 -3.24 7.63
N ALA A 89 8.86 -2.13 7.01
CA ALA A 89 9.36 -1.73 5.69
C ALA A 89 9.53 -0.21 5.59
N VAL A 90 10.31 0.19 4.59
CA VAL A 90 10.40 1.57 4.13
C VAL A 90 9.57 1.70 2.86
N ALA A 91 8.53 2.54 2.91
CA ALA A 91 7.71 2.84 1.74
C ALA A 91 8.42 3.84 0.82
N GLN A 92 8.57 3.47 -0.44
CA GLN A 92 9.15 4.32 -1.49
C GLN A 92 8.13 4.57 -2.60
N VAL A 93 7.82 5.83 -2.86
CA VAL A 93 6.99 6.21 -4.01
C VAL A 93 7.84 6.07 -5.26
N LEU A 94 7.36 5.29 -6.24
CA LEU A 94 8.09 5.11 -7.48
C LEU A 94 8.27 6.44 -8.23
N THR A 95 9.45 6.61 -8.82
CA THR A 95 9.70 7.70 -9.79
C THR A 95 8.87 7.50 -11.05
N HIS A 96 8.81 8.49 -11.93
CA HIS A 96 8.00 8.40 -13.16
C HIS A 96 8.38 7.19 -14.03
N ASP A 97 9.67 6.97 -14.26
CA ASP A 97 10.14 5.87 -15.12
C ASP A 97 9.88 4.48 -14.48
N GLU A 98 10.09 4.36 -13.16
CA GLU A 98 9.76 3.15 -12.40
C GLU A 98 8.25 2.90 -12.38
N HIS A 99 7.46 3.97 -12.26
CA HIS A 99 6.01 3.92 -12.23
C HIS A 99 5.48 3.37 -13.54
N ASP A 100 5.86 3.93 -14.70
CA ASP A 100 5.36 3.49 -16.01
C ASP A 100 5.63 2.00 -16.23
N SER A 101 6.85 1.54 -15.91
CA SER A 101 7.24 0.14 -16.02
C SER A 101 6.41 -0.78 -15.10
N ALA A 102 6.19 -0.36 -13.86
CA ALA A 102 5.37 -1.12 -12.91
C ALA A 102 3.88 -1.07 -13.31
N TRP A 103 3.41 0.04 -13.86
CA TRP A 103 2.02 0.28 -14.20
C TRP A 103 1.53 -0.68 -15.28
N ASP A 104 2.34 -0.91 -16.32
CA ASP A 104 2.02 -1.89 -17.37
C ASP A 104 1.81 -3.31 -16.82
N TRP A 105 2.60 -3.71 -15.82
CA TRP A 105 2.43 -4.99 -15.14
C TRP A 105 1.16 -4.99 -14.27
N ILE A 106 0.93 -3.90 -13.54
CA ILE A 106 -0.25 -3.73 -12.69
C ILE A 106 -1.53 -3.82 -13.52
N LEU A 107 -1.57 -3.23 -14.72
CA LEU A 107 -2.74 -3.30 -15.60
C LEU A 107 -3.00 -4.71 -16.13
N GLN A 108 -1.97 -5.54 -16.30
CA GLN A 108 -2.14 -6.95 -16.65
C GLN A 108 -2.68 -7.78 -15.48
N PHE A 109 -2.24 -7.48 -14.26
CA PHE A 109 -2.65 -8.19 -13.05
C PHE A 109 -4.02 -7.75 -12.52
N ALA A 110 -4.29 -6.45 -12.55
CA ALA A 110 -5.46 -5.77 -12.00
C ALA A 110 -5.98 -4.69 -12.98
N PRO A 111 -6.66 -5.08 -14.07
CA PRO A 111 -7.06 -4.18 -15.15
C PRO A 111 -7.96 -3.01 -14.74
N PHE A 112 -8.72 -3.16 -13.64
CA PHE A 112 -9.61 -2.11 -13.13
C PHE A 112 -8.86 -0.82 -12.72
N PHE A 113 -7.54 -0.87 -12.49
CA PHE A 113 -6.76 0.34 -12.25
C PHE A 113 -6.70 1.27 -13.46
N ALA A 114 -6.89 0.78 -14.69
CA ALA A 114 -6.98 1.62 -15.89
C ALA A 114 -8.18 2.58 -15.80
N GLU A 115 -9.34 2.07 -15.38
CA GLU A 115 -10.55 2.88 -15.19
C GLU A 115 -10.35 3.90 -14.06
N HIS A 116 -9.67 3.49 -12.98
CA HIS A 116 -9.35 4.42 -11.90
C HIS A 116 -8.45 5.57 -12.36
N GLN A 117 -7.40 5.29 -13.13
CA GLN A 117 -6.49 6.32 -13.64
C GLN A 117 -7.19 7.24 -14.64
N ALA A 118 -8.06 6.70 -15.50
CA ALA A 118 -8.85 7.51 -16.44
C ALA A 118 -9.85 8.44 -15.72
N GLY A 119 -10.28 8.07 -14.51
CA GLY A 119 -11.21 8.87 -13.70
C GLY A 119 -10.60 10.04 -12.95
N VAL A 120 -9.27 10.25 -13.00
CA VAL A 120 -8.58 11.31 -12.26
C VAL A 120 -7.48 11.97 -13.09
N ASP A 121 -7.29 13.28 -12.89
CA ASP A 121 -6.22 14.04 -13.57
C ASP A 121 -4.83 13.82 -12.98
N ARG A 122 -4.74 13.27 -11.76
CA ARG A 122 -3.47 12.97 -11.09
C ARG A 122 -2.93 11.62 -11.55
N THR A 123 -1.61 11.49 -11.65
CA THR A 123 -0.99 10.17 -11.68
C THR A 123 -1.30 9.43 -10.38
N ILE A 124 -1.81 8.21 -10.47
CA ILE A 124 -2.06 7.35 -9.32
C ILE A 124 -0.71 6.80 -8.84
N PRO A 125 -0.27 7.14 -7.61
CA PRO A 125 1.03 6.69 -7.13
C PRO A 125 1.08 5.17 -6.94
N VAL A 126 2.22 4.59 -7.30
CA VAL A 126 2.63 3.23 -6.94
C VAL A 126 3.70 3.35 -5.86
N VAL A 127 3.58 2.53 -4.81
CA VAL A 127 4.49 2.53 -3.67
C VAL A 127 5.10 1.15 -3.54
N ARG A 128 6.43 1.10 -3.56
CA ARG A 128 7.23 -0.09 -3.24
C ARG A 128 7.43 -0.18 -1.73
N LEU A 129 7.35 -1.39 -1.18
CA LEU A 129 7.57 -1.68 0.24
C LEU A 129 8.88 -2.43 0.39
N ASP A 130 9.96 -1.69 0.68
CA ASP A 130 11.29 -2.28 0.86
C ASP A 130 11.41 -2.81 2.28
N ARG A 131 11.43 -4.14 2.42
CA ARG A 131 11.53 -4.82 3.73
C ARG A 131 12.74 -4.30 4.50
N ALA A 132 12.53 -3.85 5.72
CA ALA A 132 13.60 -3.46 6.61
C ALA A 132 14.40 -4.72 6.96
N ARG A 133 15.70 -4.74 6.61
CA ARG A 133 16.56 -5.86 7.04
C ARG A 133 16.74 -5.77 8.55
N PRO A 134 16.58 -6.87 9.31
CA PRO A 134 16.88 -6.87 10.72
C PRO A 134 18.37 -6.52 10.93
N GLY A 135 18.63 -5.34 11.51
CA GLY A 135 19.97 -4.89 11.90
C GLY A 135 20.65 -3.85 11.01
N GLU A 136 20.02 -3.38 9.93
CA GLU A 136 20.56 -2.24 9.16
C GLU A 136 19.93 -0.92 9.62
N PRO A 137 20.72 0.10 10.03
CA PRO A 137 20.18 1.43 10.24
C PRO A 137 19.63 1.96 8.91
N ALA A 138 18.48 2.62 8.97
CA ALA A 138 17.88 3.34 7.83
C ALA A 138 18.89 4.38 7.30
N GLN A 139 19.69 3.99 6.31
CA GLN A 139 20.62 4.89 5.64
C GLN A 139 19.90 5.55 4.47
N GLY A 140 19.59 6.85 4.60
CA GLY A 140 19.02 7.59 3.47
C GLY A 140 18.48 8.98 3.77
N ALA A 141 19.22 9.81 4.50
CA ALA A 141 19.05 11.26 4.42
C ALA A 141 20.43 11.89 4.22
N ARG A 142 20.72 12.31 3.00
CA ARG A 142 21.72 13.32 2.68
C ARG A 142 21.03 14.50 2.04
#